data_AF-A0A435Y368-F1
#
_entry.id   AF-A0A435Y368-F1
#
_cell.length_a   1.000
_cell.length_b   1.000
_cell.length_c   1.000
_cell.angle_alpha   90.00
_cell.angle_beta   90.00
_cell.angle_gamma   90.00
#
_symmetry.space_group_name_H-M   'P 1'
#
loop_
_entity.id
_entity.type
_entity.pdbx_description
1 polymer ?
#
loop_
_entity_poly.entity_id
_entity_poly.type
_entity_poly.pdbx_seq_one_letter_code
_entity_poly.pdbx_strand_id
1 'polypeptide(L)'
;ARAAQSADLKAAFEKHRTETEGHVARLEKVFGVIGKKPAGKTCAAIMGITEEGAEIMEEYKGSPALDAGLLAAAQAVEHYEISRYGTLRTWAGEFGLNEAVTLLEATLKEEKATDEALTQLAESAVNVAAEAA
;
A
#
# COMPACT_ATOMS: atom_id res chain seq x y z
N ALA A 1 8.52 0.60 8.18
CA ALA A 1 8.72 -0.15 9.43
C ALA A 1 9.68 0.54 10.42
N ARG A 2 10.97 0.71 10.11
CA ARG A 2 11.98 1.13 11.13
C ARG A 2 11.72 2.46 11.83
N ALA A 3 11.12 3.43 11.14
CA ALA A 3 10.84 4.75 11.72
C ALA A 3 9.59 4.80 12.60
N ALA A 4 8.65 3.86 12.43
CA ALA A 4 7.48 3.78 13.29
C ALA A 4 7.92 3.49 14.74
N GLN A 5 7.15 3.91 15.73
CA GLN A 5 7.43 3.69 17.14
C GLN A 5 6.54 2.57 17.69
N SER A 6 5.26 2.60 17.35
CA SER A 6 4.23 1.59 17.63
C SER A 6 4.62 0.22 17.09
N ALA A 7 4.50 -0.80 17.96
CA ALA A 7 4.75 -2.18 17.58
C ALA A 7 3.72 -2.67 16.54
N ASP A 8 2.47 -2.26 16.68
CA ASP A 8 1.39 -2.66 15.77
C ASP A 8 1.56 -2.03 14.39
N LEU A 9 1.96 -0.75 14.33
CA LEU A 9 2.24 -0.08 13.05
C LEU A 9 3.46 -0.68 12.34
N LYS A 10 4.50 -1.06 13.10
CA LYS A 10 5.65 -1.81 12.54
C LYS A 10 5.21 -3.13 11.94
N ALA A 11 4.43 -3.91 12.69
CA ALA A 11 3.94 -5.20 12.25
C ALA A 11 3.07 -5.07 10.99
N ALA A 12 2.20 -4.05 10.93
CA ALA A 12 1.41 -3.75 9.74
C ALA A 12 2.30 -3.49 8.51
N PHE A 13 3.34 -2.66 8.64
CA PHE A 13 4.28 -2.41 7.54
C PHE A 13 5.10 -3.64 7.11
N GLU A 14 5.51 -4.48 8.05
CA GLU A 14 6.26 -5.71 7.74
C GLU A 14 5.39 -6.77 7.08
N LYS A 15 4.15 -6.90 7.56
CA LYS A 15 3.13 -7.74 6.93
C LYS A 15 2.87 -7.26 5.50
N HIS A 16 2.55 -5.99 5.32
CA HIS A 16 2.22 -5.46 4.00
C HIS A 16 3.38 -5.58 3.02
N ARG A 17 4.64 -5.34 3.46
CA ARG A 17 5.82 -5.62 2.63
C ARG A 17 5.84 -7.06 2.09
N THR A 18 5.50 -8.03 2.93
CA THR A 18 5.46 -9.45 2.52
C THR A 18 4.32 -9.71 1.52
N GLU A 19 3.17 -9.06 1.72
CA GLU A 19 2.06 -9.11 0.76
C GLU A 19 2.46 -8.50 -0.59
N THR A 20 3.15 -7.35 -0.59
CA THR A 20 3.65 -6.68 -1.81
C THR A 20 4.62 -7.56 -2.61
N GLU A 21 5.49 -8.33 -1.95
CA GLU A 21 6.35 -9.31 -2.63
C GLU A 21 5.50 -10.37 -3.39
N GLY A 22 4.38 -10.80 -2.78
CA GLY A 22 3.38 -11.64 -3.43
C GLY A 22 2.66 -10.94 -4.59
N HIS A 23 2.37 -9.65 -4.47
CA HIS A 23 1.73 -8.86 -5.53
C HIS A 23 2.61 -8.75 -6.77
N VAL A 24 3.92 -8.55 -6.58
CA VAL A 24 4.90 -8.55 -7.68
C VAL A 24 4.85 -9.88 -8.44
N ALA A 25 4.86 -11.01 -7.72
CA ALA A 25 4.74 -12.33 -8.34
C ALA A 25 3.40 -12.53 -9.08
N ARG A 26 2.29 -11.93 -8.61
CA ARG A 26 1.02 -11.94 -9.36
C ARG A 26 1.10 -11.09 -10.62
N LEU A 27 1.73 -9.92 -10.57
CA LEU A 27 1.93 -9.08 -11.74
C LEU A 27 2.78 -9.79 -12.80
N GLU A 28 3.83 -10.53 -12.42
CA GLU A 28 4.60 -11.36 -13.36
C GLU A 28 3.72 -12.37 -14.11
N LYS A 29 2.77 -13.02 -13.40
CA LYS A 29 1.78 -13.91 -14.03
C LYS A 29 0.84 -13.15 -14.97
N VAL A 30 0.35 -11.96 -14.57
CA VAL A 30 -0.46 -11.09 -15.44
C VAL A 30 0.28 -10.72 -16.72
N PHE A 31 1.57 -10.39 -16.63
CA PHE A 31 2.43 -10.16 -17.79
C PHE A 31 2.54 -11.39 -18.70
N GLY A 32 2.61 -12.59 -18.11
CA GLY A 32 2.53 -13.86 -18.82
C GLY A 32 1.21 -14.04 -19.60
N VAL A 33 0.07 -13.73 -18.97
CA VAL A 33 -1.27 -13.80 -19.59
C VAL A 33 -1.36 -12.90 -20.83
N ILE A 34 -0.77 -11.70 -20.79
CA ILE A 34 -0.78 -10.77 -21.93
C ILE A 34 0.37 -10.97 -22.91
N GLY A 35 1.21 -12.00 -22.72
CA GLY A 35 2.34 -12.30 -23.59
C GLY A 35 3.40 -11.20 -23.65
N LYS A 36 3.60 -10.46 -22.55
CA LYS A 36 4.58 -9.37 -22.44
C LYS A 36 5.56 -9.66 -21.31
N LYS A 37 6.77 -9.09 -21.41
CA LYS A 37 7.71 -9.06 -20.29
C LYS A 37 7.46 -7.81 -19.45
N PRO A 38 7.53 -7.90 -18.11
CA PRO A 38 7.49 -6.71 -17.27
C PRO A 38 8.66 -5.79 -17.61
N ALA A 39 8.41 -4.49 -17.64
CA ALA A 39 9.41 -3.46 -17.84
C ALA A 39 9.30 -2.43 -16.72
N GLY A 40 10.44 -2.10 -16.11
CA GLY A 40 10.50 -1.07 -15.09
C GLY A 40 10.10 0.28 -15.68
N LYS A 41 9.14 0.94 -15.03
CA LYS A 41 8.77 2.32 -15.33
C LYS A 41 8.64 3.07 -14.01
N THR A 42 9.38 4.15 -13.88
CA THR A 42 9.25 5.05 -12.74
C THR A 42 7.84 5.64 -12.72
N CYS A 43 7.15 5.48 -11.59
CA CYS A 43 5.84 6.05 -11.36
C CYS A 43 6.00 7.31 -10.51
N ALA A 44 5.87 8.50 -11.12
CA ALA A 44 6.04 9.77 -10.40
C ALA A 44 5.05 9.94 -9.22
N ALA A 45 3.84 9.39 -9.35
CA ALA A 45 2.83 9.47 -8.29
C ALA A 45 3.25 8.72 -7.03
N ILE A 46 3.67 7.45 -7.14
CA ILE A 46 4.10 6.70 -5.96
C ILE A 46 5.41 7.27 -5.38
N MET A 47 6.31 7.78 -6.24
CA MET A 47 7.52 8.46 -5.77
C MET A 47 7.19 9.67 -4.89
N GLY A 48 6.21 10.49 -5.31
CA GLY A 48 5.77 11.64 -4.51
C GLY A 48 5.16 11.24 -3.17
N ILE A 49 4.30 10.21 -3.13
CA ILE A 49 3.71 9.72 -1.87
C ILE A 49 4.80 9.14 -0.95
N THR A 50 5.80 8.44 -1.50
CA THR A 50 6.91 7.94 -0.68
C THR A 50 7.84 9.05 -0.18
N GLU A 51 7.96 10.15 -0.93
CA GLU A 51 8.72 11.33 -0.53
C GLU A 51 8.02 12.05 0.62
N GLU A 52 6.69 12.22 0.55
CA GLU A 52 5.87 12.72 1.66
C GLU A 52 6.08 11.89 2.95
N GLY A 53 6.04 10.56 2.83
CA GLY A 53 6.36 9.67 3.96
C GLY A 53 7.78 9.86 4.51
N ALA A 54 8.75 10.19 3.66
CA ALA A 54 10.13 10.47 4.07
C ALA A 54 10.27 11.83 4.76
N GLU A 55 9.58 12.86 4.28
CA GLU A 55 9.51 14.17 4.93
C GLU A 55 8.90 14.04 6.33
N ILE A 56 7.81 13.28 6.47
CA ILE A 56 7.20 12.99 7.77
C ILE A 56 8.19 12.33 8.74
N MET A 57 8.98 11.36 8.27
CA MET A 57 9.99 10.69 9.10
C MET A 57 11.03 11.67 9.67
N GLU A 58 11.41 12.67 8.90
CA GLU A 58 12.44 13.64 9.30
C GLU A 58 11.85 14.78 10.14
N GLU A 59 10.73 15.38 9.72
CA GLU A 59 10.12 16.53 10.38
C GLU A 59 9.49 16.18 11.73
N TYR A 60 8.87 15.01 11.84
CA TYR A 60 8.18 14.56 13.06
C TYR A 60 9.03 13.60 13.88
N LYS A 61 10.33 13.52 13.62
CA LYS A 61 11.23 12.61 14.33
C LYS A 61 11.21 12.85 15.84
N GLY A 62 10.85 11.82 16.60
CA GLY A 62 10.73 11.89 18.06
C GLY A 62 9.47 12.61 18.56
N SER A 63 8.63 13.11 17.64
CA SER A 63 7.31 13.62 17.96
C SER A 63 6.33 12.45 18.18
N PRO A 64 5.37 12.59 19.11
CA PRO A 64 4.24 11.66 19.23
C PRO A 64 3.37 11.56 17.96
N ALA A 65 3.38 12.59 17.11
CA ALA A 65 2.63 12.62 15.85
C ALA A 65 3.28 11.82 14.72
N LEU A 66 4.51 11.31 14.90
CA LEU A 66 5.25 10.59 13.86
C LEU A 66 4.45 9.41 13.30
N ASP A 67 3.95 8.54 14.17
CA ASP A 67 3.25 7.33 13.74
C ASP A 67 1.93 7.64 13.04
N ALA A 68 1.22 8.69 13.47
CA ALA A 68 0.00 9.16 12.81
C ALA A 68 0.29 9.66 11.39
N GLY A 69 1.38 10.41 11.21
CA GLY A 69 1.83 10.84 9.88
C GLY A 69 2.23 9.65 9.00
N LEU A 70 3.01 8.70 9.53
CA LEU A 70 3.43 7.52 8.78
C LEU A 70 2.25 6.64 8.37
N LEU A 71 1.25 6.49 9.25
CA LEU A 71 0.02 5.78 8.94
C LEU A 71 -0.74 6.50 7.83
N ALA A 72 -0.88 7.83 7.90
CA ALA A 72 -1.57 8.61 6.88
C ALA A 72 -0.91 8.47 5.49
N ALA A 73 0.42 8.56 5.43
CA ALA A 73 1.17 8.35 4.19
C ALA A 73 0.99 6.93 3.63
N ALA A 74 0.91 5.92 4.51
CA ALA A 74 0.63 4.55 4.08
C ALA A 74 -0.79 4.39 3.53
N GLN A 75 -1.81 4.97 4.15
CA GLN A 75 -3.17 4.95 3.58
C GLN A 75 -3.23 5.66 2.22
N ALA A 76 -2.45 6.74 2.02
CA ALA A 76 -2.34 7.38 0.71
C ALA A 76 -1.74 6.44 -0.35
N VAL A 77 -0.75 5.61 0.01
CA VAL A 77 -0.22 4.54 -0.85
C VAL A 77 -1.33 3.53 -1.18
N GLU A 78 -2.03 3.00 -0.17
CA GLU A 78 -3.10 2.01 -0.37
C GLU A 78 -4.19 2.55 -1.30
N HIS A 79 -4.63 3.80 -1.11
CA HIS A 79 -5.67 4.41 -1.94
C HIS A 79 -5.22 4.57 -3.39
N TYR A 80 -3.95 4.91 -3.59
CA TYR A 80 -3.35 4.93 -4.92
C TYR A 80 -3.41 3.53 -5.55
N GLU A 81 -2.99 2.49 -4.85
CA GLU A 81 -2.97 1.11 -5.37
C GLU A 81 -4.38 0.55 -5.61
N ILE A 82 -5.32 0.77 -4.71
CA ILE A 82 -6.75 0.41 -4.87
C ILE A 82 -7.30 1.02 -6.16
N SER A 83 -6.99 2.29 -6.45
CA SER A 83 -7.42 2.95 -7.68
C SER A 83 -6.82 2.28 -8.93
N ARG A 84 -5.54 1.88 -8.87
CA ARG A 84 -4.83 1.25 -9.99
C ARG A 84 -5.29 -0.17 -10.24
N TYR A 85 -5.35 -1.02 -9.23
CA TYR A 85 -5.80 -2.39 -9.37
C TYR A 85 -7.29 -2.47 -9.74
N GLY A 86 -8.14 -1.60 -9.21
CA GLY A 86 -9.54 -1.50 -9.63
C GLY A 86 -9.69 -1.18 -11.12
N THR A 87 -8.88 -0.23 -11.62
CA THR A 87 -8.85 0.12 -13.04
C THR A 87 -8.32 -1.03 -13.90
N LEU A 88 -7.16 -1.60 -13.54
CA LEU A 88 -6.52 -2.67 -14.30
C LEU A 88 -7.38 -3.93 -14.37
N ARG A 89 -8.02 -4.31 -13.26
CA ARG A 89 -8.93 -5.46 -13.21
C ARG A 89 -10.13 -5.26 -14.13
N THR A 90 -10.68 -4.05 -14.16
CA THR A 90 -11.81 -3.71 -15.03
C THR A 90 -11.40 -3.82 -16.50
N TRP A 91 -10.25 -3.25 -16.89
CA TRP A 91 -9.73 -3.39 -18.25
C TRP A 91 -9.45 -4.84 -18.64
N ALA A 92 -8.88 -5.65 -17.73
CA ALA A 92 -8.69 -7.07 -17.97
C ALA A 92 -10.00 -7.79 -18.27
N GLY A 93 -11.10 -7.41 -17.60
CA GLY A 93 -12.44 -7.90 -17.87
C GLY A 93 -12.95 -7.53 -19.26
N GLU A 94 -12.79 -6.27 -19.66
CA GLU A 94 -13.17 -5.78 -21.01
C GLU A 94 -12.42 -6.52 -22.13
N PHE A 95 -11.17 -6.95 -21.87
CA PHE A 95 -10.37 -7.73 -22.81
C PHE A 95 -10.59 -9.26 -22.71
N GLY A 96 -11.49 -9.74 -21.84
CA GLY A 96 -11.76 -11.17 -21.65
C GLY A 96 -10.62 -11.96 -20.99
N LEU A 97 -9.69 -11.28 -20.31
CA LEU A 97 -8.51 -11.87 -19.67
C LEU A 97 -8.85 -12.40 -18.26
N ASN A 98 -9.67 -13.44 -18.18
CA ASN A 98 -10.23 -13.95 -16.93
C ASN A 98 -9.19 -14.34 -15.86
N GLU A 99 -8.03 -14.87 -16.28
CA GLU A 99 -6.93 -15.18 -15.36
C GLU A 99 -6.34 -13.90 -14.75
N ALA A 100 -6.11 -12.87 -15.57
CA ALA A 100 -5.63 -11.57 -15.09
C ALA A 100 -6.65 -10.89 -14.17
N VAL A 101 -7.96 -11.00 -14.46
CA VAL A 101 -9.03 -10.50 -13.57
C VAL A 101 -8.91 -11.14 -12.18
N THR A 102 -8.77 -12.47 -12.12
CA THR A 102 -8.64 -13.20 -10.84
C THR A 102 -7.41 -12.75 -10.06
N LEU A 103 -6.27 -12.60 -10.73
CA LEU A 103 -5.01 -12.19 -10.11
C LEU A 103 -5.06 -10.75 -9.59
N LEU A 104 -5.59 -9.82 -10.39
CA LEU A 104 -5.70 -8.41 -10.04
C LEU A 104 -6.76 -8.17 -8.95
N GLU A 105 -7.86 -8.92 -8.95
CA GLU A 105 -8.87 -8.88 -7.88
C GLU A 105 -8.30 -9.40 -6.55
N ALA A 106 -7.45 -10.42 -6.57
CA ALA A 106 -6.79 -10.91 -5.35
C ALA A 106 -5.91 -9.83 -4.72
N THR A 107 -5.10 -9.12 -5.51
CA THR A 107 -4.32 -7.98 -5.01
C THR A 107 -5.22 -6.85 -4.52
N LEU A 108 -6.22 -6.45 -5.30
CA LEU A 108 -7.16 -5.39 -4.90
C LEU A 108 -7.83 -5.66 -3.54
N LYS A 109 -8.13 -6.93 -3.23
CA LYS A 109 -8.70 -7.31 -1.93
C LYS A 109 -7.69 -7.17 -0.80
N GLU A 110 -6.44 -7.51 -1.04
CA GLU A 110 -5.36 -7.37 -0.05
C GLU A 110 -5.06 -5.89 0.25
N GLU A 111 -5.03 -5.01 -0.76
CA GLU A 111 -4.83 -3.56 -0.52
C GLU A 111 -5.99 -2.97 0.29
N LYS A 112 -7.24 -3.34 -0.06
CA LYS A 112 -8.42 -2.92 0.71
C LYS A 112 -8.38 -3.40 2.15
N ALA A 113 -7.98 -4.64 2.38
CA ALA A 113 -7.85 -5.19 3.72
C ALA A 113 -6.71 -4.52 4.50
N THR A 114 -5.63 -4.11 3.82
CA THR A 114 -4.55 -3.33 4.43
C THR A 114 -5.04 -1.96 4.85
N ASP A 115 -5.71 -1.21 3.97
CA ASP A 115 -6.28 0.11 4.30
C ASP A 115 -7.29 0.04 5.45
N GLU A 116 -8.14 -1.00 5.47
CA GLU A 116 -9.07 -1.24 6.58
C GLU A 116 -8.33 -1.50 7.89
N ALA A 117 -7.27 -2.33 7.87
CA ALA A 117 -6.45 -2.59 9.05
C ALA A 117 -5.70 -1.34 9.54
N LEU A 118 -5.20 -0.51 8.62
CA LEU A 118 -4.58 0.79 8.96
C LEU A 118 -5.62 1.74 9.57
N THR A 119 -6.83 1.80 9.03
CA THR A 119 -7.93 2.60 9.58
C THR A 119 -8.25 2.17 11.01
N GLN A 120 -8.41 0.87 11.25
CA GLN A 120 -8.65 0.34 12.61
C GLN A 120 -7.52 0.71 13.57
N LEU A 121 -6.27 0.63 13.11
CA LEU A 121 -5.11 1.00 13.92
C LEU A 121 -5.07 2.52 14.21
N ALA A 122 -5.48 3.34 13.25
CA ALA A 122 -5.57 4.79 13.40
C ALA A 122 -6.58 5.16 14.50
N GLU A 123 -7.79 4.59 14.43
CA GLU A 123 -8.89 4.87 15.36
C GLU A 123 -8.63 4.33 16.78
N SER A 124 -7.99 3.17 16.90
CA SER A 124 -7.87 2.47 18.19
C SER A 124 -6.59 2.78 18.96
N ALA A 125 -5.50 3.16 18.28
CA ALA A 125 -4.20 3.28 18.92
C ALA A 125 -3.38 4.48 18.43
N VAL A 126 -3.11 4.57 17.13
CA VAL A 126 -2.08 5.49 16.62
C VAL A 126 -2.48 6.96 16.76
N ASN A 127 -3.71 7.33 16.36
CA ASN A 127 -4.13 8.73 16.48
C ASN A 127 -4.41 9.10 17.94
N VAL A 128 -4.94 8.15 18.73
CA VAL A 128 -5.17 8.34 20.17
C VAL A 128 -3.86 8.60 20.91
N ALA A 129 -2.79 7.86 20.57
CA ALA A 129 -1.47 8.06 21.15
C ALA A 129 -0.86 9.41 20.77
N ALA A 130 -1.08 9.87 19.52
CA ALA A 130 -0.63 11.17 19.07
C ALA A 130 -1.39 12.34 19.75
N GLU A 131 -2.70 12.20 19.98
CA GLU A 131 -3.53 13.20 20.66
C GLU A 131 -3.18 13.34 22.15
N ALA A 132 -2.85 12.24 22.82
CA ALA A 132 -2.65 12.21 24.27
C ALA A 132 -1.29 12.74 24.76
N ALA A 133 -0.42 13.22 23.86
CA ALA A 133 0.99 13.45 24.12
C ALA A 133 1.43 14.93 24.15
#